data_AF-A0A2T0XS91-F1
#
_entry.id   AF-A0A2T0XS91-F1
#
_cell.length_a   1.000
_cell.length_b   1.000
_cell.length_c   1.000
_cell.angle_alpha   90.00
_cell.angle_beta   90.00
_cell.angle_gamma   90.00
#
_symmetry.space_group_name_H-M   'P 1'
#
loop_
_entity.id
_entity.type
_entity.pdbx_description
1 polymer ?
#
loop_
_entity_poly.entity_id
_entity_poly.type
_entity_poly.pdbx_seq_one_letter_code
_entity_poly.pdbx_strand_id
1 'polypeptide(L)' 'MNLVCTNSPKCPIFNGILAGKEYTASVYRKKYCEGGEAAFKTCKRYMANEKFGSCPPNLLPNSSLSLGEIGVRYNLL' A
#
# COMPACT_ATOMS: atom_id res chain seq x y z
N MET A 1 5.05 8.77 18.77
CA MET A 1 4.80 8.81 17.31
C MET A 1 4.74 7.39 16.81
N ASN A 2 3.69 7.01 16.07
CA ASN A 2 3.63 5.69 15.44
C ASN A 2 4.64 5.64 14.29
N LEU A 3 5.71 4.86 14.46
CA LEU A 3 6.75 4.67 13.45
C LEU A 3 6.36 3.63 12.40
N VAL A 4 5.15 3.07 12.48
CA VAL A 4 4.68 1.99 11.62
C VAL A 4 3.32 2.34 11.02
N CYS A 5 3.13 1.98 9.75
CA CYS A 5 1.84 2.10 9.07
C CYS A 5 0.76 1.27 9.82
N THR A 6 -0.29 1.95 10.27
CA THR A 6 -1.42 1.33 11.01
C THR A 6 -2.16 0.29 10.19
N ASN A 7 -2.15 0.43 8.87
CA ASN A 7 -2.77 -0.52 7.95
C ASN A 7 -1.92 -1.78 7.69
N SER A 8 -0.64 -1.80 8.10
CA SER A 8 0.29 -2.90 7.80
C SER A 8 -0.22 -4.29 8.23
N PRO A 9 -0.77 -4.49 9.46
CA PRO A 9 -1.20 -5.81 9.93
C PRO A 9 -2.36 -6.41 9.13
N LYS A 10 -3.22 -5.56 8.54
CA LYS A 10 -4.40 -5.96 7.77
C LYS A 10 -4.26 -5.67 6.28
N CYS A 11 -3.06 -5.29 5.81
CA CYS A 11 -2.90 -4.83 4.44
C CYS A 11 -3.11 -5.99 3.45
N PRO A 12 -4.09 -5.90 2.52
CA PRO A 12 -4.49 -7.04 1.71
C PRO A 12 -3.41 -7.53 0.74
N ILE A 13 -2.39 -6.73 0.47
CA ILE A 13 -1.30 -7.14 -0.43
C ILE A 13 -0.50 -8.33 0.11
N PHE A 14 -0.30 -8.41 1.44
CA PHE A 14 0.51 -9.47 2.05
C PHE A 14 -0.19 -10.83 2.05
N ASN A 15 -1.52 -10.83 2.06
CA ASN A 15 -2.35 -12.03 1.92
C ASN A 15 -2.84 -12.24 0.48
N GLY A 16 -2.52 -11.32 -0.43
CA GLY A 16 -2.94 -11.31 -1.83
C GLY A 16 -1.75 -11.53 -2.77
N ILE A 17 -1.39 -10.52 -3.57
CA ILE A 17 -0.35 -10.64 -4.61
C ILE A 17 1.02 -11.10 -4.05
N LEU A 18 1.32 -10.78 -2.78
CA LEU A 18 2.58 -11.15 -2.13
C LEU A 18 2.48 -12.41 -1.27
N ALA A 19 1.32 -13.08 -1.24
CA ALA A 19 1.21 -14.39 -0.62
C ALA A 19 2.21 -15.35 -1.29
N GLY A 20 2.98 -16.08 -0.48
CA GLY A 20 4.06 -16.97 -0.97
C GLY A 20 5.32 -16.26 -1.49
N LYS A 21 5.39 -14.92 -1.44
CA LYS A 21 6.56 -14.12 -1.84
C LYS A 21 7.20 -13.46 -0.62
N GLU A 22 7.59 -14.27 0.36
CA GLU A 22 7.99 -13.82 1.70
C GLU A 22 9.12 -12.77 1.66
N TYR A 23 10.12 -12.97 0.80
CA TYR A 23 11.22 -12.01 0.63
C TYR A 23 10.70 -10.66 0.12
N THR A 24 9.92 -10.64 -0.97
CA THR A 24 9.34 -9.41 -1.53
C THR A 24 8.38 -8.73 -0.53
N ALA A 25 7.57 -9.52 0.18
CA ALA A 25 6.68 -9.03 1.23
C ALA A 25 7.47 -8.34 2.35
N SER A 26 8.56 -8.95 2.82
CA SER A 26 9.45 -8.38 3.85
C SER A 26 10.08 -7.07 3.38
N VAL A 27 10.62 -7.03 2.15
CA VAL A 27 11.20 -5.80 1.58
C VAL A 27 10.16 -4.68 1.49
N TYR A 28 8.95 -4.96 1.00
CA TYR A 28 7.89 -3.95 0.94
C TYR A 28 7.45 -3.49 2.32
N ARG A 29 7.34 -4.39 3.31
CA ARG A 29 6.98 -4.03 4.67
C ARG A 29 8.04 -3.12 5.31
N LYS A 30 9.32 -3.46 5.20
CA LYS A 30 10.42 -2.62 5.66
C LYS A 30 10.40 -1.24 5.00
N LYS A 31 10.28 -1.20 3.67
CA LYS A 31 10.36 0.03 2.89
C LYS A 31 9.17 0.97 3.08
N TYR A 32 7.95 0.45 3.18
CA TYR A 32 6.72 1.26 3.16
C TYR A 32 5.90 1.21 4.44
N CYS A 33 6.13 0.24 5.34
CA CYS A 33 5.37 0.13 6.58
C CYS A 33 6.22 0.46 7.80
N GLU A 34 7.47 0.02 7.86
CA GLU A 34 8.34 0.16 9.04
C GLU A 34 9.29 1.37 8.97
N GLY A 35 9.38 2.03 7.80
CA GLY A 35 10.24 3.21 7.58
C GLY A 35 9.69 4.52 8.15
N GLY A 36 8.71 4.50 9.05
CA GLY A 36 8.09 5.71 9.60
C GLY A 36 7.06 6.39 8.70
N GLU A 37 6.59 7.55 9.15
CA GLU A 37 5.55 8.33 8.49
C GLU A 37 5.92 8.77 7.08
N ALA A 38 7.16 9.22 6.89
CA ALA A 38 7.66 9.60 5.57
C ALA A 38 7.60 8.43 4.58
N ALA A 39 7.85 7.20 5.04
CA ALA A 39 7.82 6.02 4.19
C ALA A 39 6.39 5.64 3.79
N PHE A 40 5.47 5.49 4.75
CA PHE A 40 4.12 5.05 4.41
C PHE A 40 3.31 6.11 3.66
N LYS A 41 3.61 7.40 3.84
CA LYS A 41 3.01 8.48 3.02
C LYS A 41 3.40 8.41 1.53
N THR A 42 4.46 7.70 1.18
CA THR A 42 4.84 7.43 -0.23
C THR A 42 4.23 6.14 -0.79
N CYS A 43 3.59 5.32 0.05
CA CYS A 43 2.96 4.07 -0.37
C CYS A 43 1.67 4.38 -1.14
N LYS A 44 1.60 3.99 -2.42
CA LYS A 44 0.40 4.23 -3.25
C LYS A 44 -0.86 3.59 -2.69
N ARG A 45 -0.72 2.46 -1.99
CA ARG A 45 -1.83 1.79 -1.30
C ARG A 45 -2.37 2.60 -0.13
N TYR A 46 -1.47 3.19 0.67
CA TYR A 46 -1.85 4.08 1.76
C TYR A 46 -2.55 5.32 1.21
N MET A 47 -1.94 5.98 0.22
CA MET A 47 -2.51 7.17 -0.41
C MET A 47 -3.88 6.92 -1.07
N ALA A 48 -4.07 5.75 -1.70
CA ALA A 48 -5.37 5.37 -2.26
C ALA A 48 -6.42 5.17 -1.15
N ASN A 49 -6.06 4.52 -0.04
CA ASN A 49 -6.95 4.35 1.09
C ASN A 49 -7.36 5.69 1.73
N GLU A 50 -6.40 6.61 1.91
CA GLU A 50 -6.67 7.95 2.45
C GLU A 50 -7.59 8.77 1.54
N LYS A 51 -7.40 8.66 0.21
CA LYS A 51 -8.17 9.44 -0.76
C LYS A 51 -9.55 8.88 -1.05
N PHE A 52 -9.66 7.55 -1.20
CA PHE A 52 -10.87 6.88 -1.69
C PHE A 52 -11.59 6.07 -0.61
N GLY A 53 -11.04 5.98 0.61
CA GLY A 53 -11.56 5.13 1.69
C GLY A 53 -11.38 3.62 1.45
N SER A 54 -10.76 3.24 0.34
CA SER A 54 -10.55 1.84 -0.04
C SER A 54 -9.22 1.66 -0.77
N CYS A 55 -8.60 0.49 -0.58
CA CYS A 55 -7.37 0.11 -1.25
C CYS A 55 -7.61 -1.06 -2.20
N PRO A 56 -7.31 -0.93 -3.50
CA PRO A 56 -7.43 -2.04 -4.43
C PRO A 56 -6.60 -3.26 -4.00
N PRO A 57 -7.11 -4.48 -4.18
CA PRO A 57 -6.37 -5.70 -3.83
C PRO A 57 -5.09 -5.82 -4.66
N ASN A 58 -5.13 -5.39 -5.92
CA ASN A 58 -4.06 -5.61 -6.89
C ASN A 58 -3.07 -4.44 -7.08
N LEU A 59 -3.16 -3.39 -6.25
CA LEU A 59 -2.28 -2.22 -6.35
C LEU A 59 -0.95 -2.43 -5.60
N LEU A 60 0.20 -2.32 -6.24
CA LEU A 60 1.49 -2.40 -5.54
C LEU A 60 1.86 -1.07 -4.83
N PRO A 61 2.62 -1.10 -3.71
CA PRO A 61 3.00 0.10 -2.95
C PRO A 61 3.82 1.10 -3.80
N ASN A 62 4.60 0.58 -4.75
CA ASN A 62 5.50 1.32 -5.64
C ASN A 62 4.90 1.57 -7.05
N SER A 63 3.58 1.49 -7.21
CA SER A 63 2.94 1.73 -8.50
C SER A 63 3.31 3.11 -9.08
N SER A 64 3.60 3.17 -10.38
CA SER A 64 3.87 4.42 -11.10
C SER A 64 2.61 5.25 -11.34
N LEU A 65 1.42 4.67 -11.13
CA LEU A 65 0.15 5.34 -11.38
C LEU A 65 -0.07 6.52 -10.42
N SER A 66 -0.69 7.57 -10.94
CA SER A 66 -1.24 8.69 -10.18
C SER A 66 -2.49 8.26 -9.42
N LEU A 67 -2.89 9.00 -8.39
CA LEU A 67 -4.10 8.67 -7.63
C LEU A 67 -5.36 8.73 -8.51
N GLY A 68 -5.45 9.68 -9.46
CA GLY A 68 -6.57 9.75 -10.40
C GLY A 68 -6.65 8.51 -11.30
N GLU A 69 -5.51 8.08 -11.85
CA GLU A 69 -5.43 6.85 -12.67
C GLU A 69 -5.81 5.60 -11.86
N ILE A 70 -5.39 5.53 -10.59
CA ILE A 70 -5.82 4.48 -9.66
C ILE A 70 -7.33 4.52 -9.49
N GLY A 71 -7.91 5.70 -9.25
CA GLY A 71 -9.35 5.85 -9.08
C GLY A 71 -10.15 5.35 -10.29
N VAL A 72 -9.76 5.76 -11.50
CA VAL A 72 -10.41 5.31 -12.74
C VAL A 72 -10.20 3.81 -12.96
N ARG A 73 -8.96 3.33 -12.85
CA ARG A 73 -8.60 1.92 -13.14
C ARG A 73 -9.31 0.92 -12.24
N TYR A 74 -9.56 1.30 -10.99
CA TYR A 74 -10.19 0.44 -9.98
C TYR A 74 -11.63 0.84 -9.65
N ASN A 75 -12.24 1.76 -10.41
CA ASN A 75 -13.60 2.27 -10.19
C ASN A 75 -13.84 2.75 -8.74
N LEU A 76 -12.93 3.60 -8.24
CA LEU A 76 -13.01 4.24 -6.92
C LEU A 76 -13.46 5.71 -7.00
N LEU A 77 -13.82 6.17 -8.20
CA LEU A 77 -14.25 7.51 -8.55
C LEU A 77 -15.62 7.46 -9.22
#